data_AF-A0A257RVI1-F1
#
_entry.id   AF-A0A257RVI1-F1
#
_cell.length_a   1.000
_cell.length_b   1.000
_cell.length_c   1.000
_cell.angle_alpha   90.00
_cell.angle_beta   90.00
_cell.angle_gamma   90.00
#
_symmetry.space_group_name_H-M   'P 1'
#
loop_
_entity.id
_entity.type
_entity.pdbx_description
1 polymer ?
#
loop_
_entity_poly.entity_id
_entity_poly.type
_entity_poly.pdbx_seq_one_letter_code
_entity_poly.pdbx_strand_id
1 'polypeptide(L)'
;MRIAIVGAGVSGLTAAYLLHPYHEVTLYEAQARLGGHAHTVCVEVENRDYHVDTGFLVYNDQTYPLFIRLLDKLGVATKQSEMSFSYTDSLTGLEW
;
A
#
# COMPACT_ATOMS: atom_id res chain seq x y z
N MET A 1 -17.33 0.64 -21.77
CA MET A 1 -16.51 -0.52 -22.21
C MET A 1 -16.43 -1.52 -21.06
N ARG A 2 -16.14 -2.79 -21.35
CA ARG A 2 -15.81 -3.79 -20.34
C ARG A 2 -14.30 -3.89 -20.19
N ILE A 3 -13.78 -3.74 -18.98
CA ILE A 3 -12.34 -3.71 -18.68
C ILE A 3 -12.03 -4.79 -17.66
N ALA A 4 -11.10 -5.67 -17.99
CA ALA A 4 -10.54 -6.63 -17.04
C ALA A 4 -9.22 -6.09 -16.48
N ILE A 5 -9.08 -6.11 -15.15
CA ILE A 5 -7.86 -5.79 -14.43
C ILE A 5 -7.37 -7.07 -13.76
N VAL A 6 -6.10 -7.45 -13.98
CA VAL A 6 -5.49 -8.64 -13.40
C VAL A 6 -4.47 -8.21 -12.35
N GLY A 7 -4.71 -8.62 -11.11
CA GLY A 7 -3.98 -8.21 -9.91
C GLY A 7 -4.72 -7.13 -9.13
N ALA A 8 -5.04 -7.41 -7.88
CA ALA A 8 -5.67 -6.52 -6.92
C ALA A 8 -4.67 -5.97 -5.89
N GLY A 9 -3.44 -5.71 -6.31
CA GLY A 9 -2.53 -4.85 -5.56
C GLY A 9 -2.98 -3.39 -5.56
N VAL A 10 -2.23 -2.51 -4.88
CA VAL A 10 -2.56 -1.06 -4.79
C VAL A 10 -2.80 -0.41 -6.16
N SER A 11 -2.01 -0.79 -7.18
CA SER A 11 -2.15 -0.27 -8.55
C SER A 11 -3.46 -0.71 -9.20
N GLY A 12 -3.79 -2.00 -9.15
CA GLY A 12 -5.01 -2.57 -9.73
C GLY A 12 -6.28 -2.05 -9.04
N LEU A 13 -6.26 -1.96 -7.71
CA LEU A 13 -7.35 -1.37 -6.92
C LEU A 13 -7.54 0.11 -7.24
N THR A 14 -6.45 0.88 -7.34
CA THR A 14 -6.53 2.30 -7.71
C THR A 14 -7.08 2.48 -9.12
N ALA A 15 -6.62 1.66 -10.08
CA ALA A 15 -7.12 1.69 -11.45
C ALA A 15 -8.62 1.34 -11.49
N ALA A 16 -9.04 0.28 -10.82
CA ALA A 16 -10.45 -0.11 -10.71
C ALA A 16 -11.28 1.02 -10.09
N TYR A 17 -10.82 1.60 -8.98
CA TYR A 17 -11.49 2.69 -8.29
C TYR A 17 -11.69 3.93 -9.19
N LEU A 18 -10.70 4.28 -10.01
CA LEU A 18 -10.80 5.44 -10.90
C LEU A 18 -11.63 5.16 -12.17
N LEU A 19 -11.65 3.93 -12.67
CA LEU A 19 -12.32 3.56 -13.92
C LEU A 19 -13.78 3.13 -13.73
N HIS A 20 -14.14 2.55 -12.58
CA HIS A 20 -15.49 2.02 -12.34
C HIS A 20 -16.64 3.02 -12.52
N PRO A 21 -16.50 4.35 -12.33
CA PRO A 21 -17.62 5.27 -12.55
C PRO A 21 -18.00 5.41 -14.03
N TYR A 22 -17.12 5.02 -14.96
CA TYR A 22 -17.27 5.23 -16.41
C TYR A 22 -17.33 3.93 -17.21
N HIS A 23 -16.92 2.80 -16.60
CA HIS A 23 -16.73 1.53 -17.28
C HIS A 23 -17.19 0.37 -16.40
N GLU A 24 -17.59 -0.73 -17.05
CA GLU A 24 -17.82 -2.01 -16.36
C GLU A 24 -16.46 -2.66 -16.11
N VAL A 25 -16.05 -2.74 -14.85
CA VAL A 25 -14.73 -3.24 -14.46
C VAL A 25 -14.87 -4.61 -13.79
N THR A 26 -14.10 -5.59 -14.27
CA THR A 26 -13.91 -6.88 -13.59
C THR A 26 -12.48 -6.97 -13.08
N LEU A 27 -12.31 -7.20 -11.78
CA LEU A 27 -11.02 -7.37 -11.14
C LEU A 27 -10.77 -8.86 -10.85
N TYR A 28 -9.62 -9.37 -11.27
CA TYR A 28 -9.17 -10.73 -11.01
C TYR A 28 -7.97 -10.71 -10.08
N GLU A 29 -8.00 -11.48 -9.00
CA GLU A 29 -6.90 -11.64 -8.05
C GLU A 29 -6.66 -13.12 -7.82
N ALA A 30 -5.39 -13.51 -7.73
CA ALA A 30 -4.98 -14.89 -7.50
C ALA A 30 -5.12 -15.29 -6.03
N GLN A 31 -4.95 -14.34 -5.11
CA GLN A 31 -5.07 -14.55 -3.68
C GLN A 31 -6.51 -14.42 -3.19
N ALA A 32 -6.80 -15.00 -2.03
CA ALA A 32 -8.09 -14.82 -1.34
C ALA A 32 -8.23 -13.44 -0.65
N ARG A 33 -7.29 -12.52 -0.87
CA ARG A 33 -7.27 -11.17 -0.30
C ARG A 33 -6.90 -10.14 -1.34
N LEU A 34 -7.36 -8.91 -1.14
CA LEU A 34 -6.93 -7.76 -1.91
C LEU A 34 -5.70 -7.11 -1.24
N GLY A 35 -5.04 -6.20 -1.95
CA GLY A 35 -3.96 -5.34 -1.43
C GLY A 35 -2.56 -5.74 -1.88
N GLY A 36 -2.33 -7.02 -2.23
CA GLY A 36 -1.01 -7.49 -2.67
C GLY A 36 0.05 -7.21 -1.60
N HIS A 37 1.06 -6.38 -1.90
CA HIS A 37 2.10 -6.03 -0.92
C HIS A 37 1.59 -5.12 0.22
N ALA A 38 0.47 -4.40 0.05
CA ALA A 38 -0.20 -3.73 1.16
C ALA A 38 -0.94 -4.80 1.98
N HIS A 39 -0.41 -5.11 3.16
CA HIS A 39 -0.86 -6.26 3.95
C HIS A 39 -0.75 -6.01 5.45
N THR A 40 -1.91 -5.79 6.07
CA THR A 40 -2.08 -5.67 7.52
C THR A 40 -2.58 -6.99 8.09
N VAL A 41 -1.91 -7.50 9.12
CA VAL A 41 -2.34 -8.71 9.85
C VAL A 41 -2.83 -8.33 11.25
N CYS A 42 -3.81 -9.05 11.76
CA CYS A 42 -4.23 -8.93 13.16
C CYS A 42 -3.40 -9.89 14.01
N VAL A 43 -2.84 -9.40 15.12
CA VAL A 43 -2.04 -10.19 16.05
C VAL A 43 -2.54 -9.92 17.46
N GLU A 44 -2.82 -10.97 18.22
CA GLU A 44 -3.22 -10.86 19.62
C GLU A 44 -1.99 -10.94 20.53
N VAL A 45 -1.82 -9.94 21.41
CA VAL A 45 -0.74 -9.89 22.41
C VAL A 45 -1.36 -9.49 23.75
N GLU A 46 -1.20 -10.31 24.79
CA GLU A 46 -1.71 -10.04 26.14
C GLU A 46 -3.23 -9.72 26.19
N ASN A 47 -4.04 -10.44 25.41
CA ASN A 47 -5.49 -10.23 25.21
C ASN A 47 -5.84 -8.87 24.57
N ARG A 48 -4.94 -8.32 23.75
CA ARG A 48 -5.18 -7.12 22.95
C ARG A 48 -4.83 -7.37 21.49
N ASP A 49 -5.73 -6.96 20.61
CA ASP A 49 -5.53 -7.02 19.16
C ASP A 49 -4.67 -5.85 18.66
N TYR A 50 -3.72 -6.18 17.79
CA TYR A 50 -2.85 -5.25 17.09
C TYR A 50 -2.96 -5.48 15.59
N HIS A 51 -3.11 -4.40 14.84
CA HIS A 51 -3.01 -4.40 13.39
C HIS A 51 -1.58 -4.05 12.99
N VAL A 52 -0.89 -5.00 12.39
CA VAL A 52 0.54 -4.88 12.02
C VAL A 52 0.68 -4.93 10.51
N ASP A 53 1.25 -3.89 9.93
CA ASP A 53 1.60 -3.87 8.51
C ASP A 53 2.86 -4.71 8.29
N THR A 54 2.76 -5.70 7.40
CA THR A 54 3.85 -6.63 7.05
C THR A 54 4.49 -6.31 5.70
N GLY A 55 3.89 -5.38 4.96
CA GLY A 55 4.38 -4.88 3.68
C GLY A 55 3.79 -3.51 3.40
N PHE A 56 4.55 -2.67 2.69
CA PHE A 56 4.28 -1.23 2.48
C PHE A 56 3.87 -0.51 3.78
N LEU A 57 4.87 -0.08 4.57
CA LEU A 57 4.63 0.45 5.91
C LEU A 57 4.50 1.98 5.98
N VAL A 58 5.24 2.69 5.12
CA VAL A 58 5.41 4.15 5.21
C VAL A 58 5.44 4.78 3.82
N TYR A 59 5.06 6.06 3.77
CA TYR A 59 5.18 6.91 2.59
C TYR A 59 5.72 8.29 3.02
N ASN A 60 6.17 9.11 2.08
CA ASN A 60 6.57 10.50 2.32
C ASN A 60 5.97 11.45 1.27
N ASP A 61 5.90 12.73 1.61
CA ASP A 61 5.32 13.78 0.77
C ASP A 61 6.11 14.06 -0.52
N GLN A 62 7.43 13.88 -0.48
CA GLN A 62 8.30 14.11 -1.64
C GLN A 62 8.06 13.11 -2.77
N THR A 63 7.88 11.82 -2.45
CA THR A 63 7.84 10.73 -3.43
C THR A 63 6.44 10.17 -3.68
N TYR A 64 5.46 10.44 -2.79
CA TYR A 64 4.10 9.90 -2.88
C TYR A 64 2.98 10.95 -3.05
N PRO A 65 3.14 12.03 -3.82
CA PRO A 65 2.13 13.09 -3.89
C PRO A 65 0.77 12.60 -4.43
N LEU A 66 0.76 11.63 -5.36
CA LEU A 66 -0.49 11.07 -5.89
C LEU A 66 -1.16 10.10 -4.92
N PHE A 67 -0.37 9.34 -4.17
CA PHE A 67 -0.90 8.42 -3.18
C PHE A 67 -1.49 9.19 -1.98
N ILE A 68 -0.86 10.28 -1.56
CA ILE A 68 -1.43 11.18 -0.53
C ILE A 68 -2.80 11.70 -0.96
N ARG A 69 -2.92 12.20 -2.20
CA ARG A 69 -4.22 12.64 -2.73
C ARG A 69 -5.27 11.53 -2.77
N LEU A 70 -4.85 10.28 -3.02
CA LEU A 70 -5.74 9.12 -2.96
C LEU A 70 -6.21 8.88 -1.52
N LEU A 71 -5.30 8.88 -0.55
CA LEU A 71 -5.65 8.73 0.87
C LEU A 71 -6.59 9.83 1.34
N ASP A 72 -6.33 11.09 0.98
CA ASP A 72 -7.19 12.24 1.29
C ASP A 72 -8.59 12.06 0.71
N LYS A 73 -8.68 11.63 -0.56
CA LYS A 73 -9.95 11.36 -1.22
C LYS A 73 -10.73 10.22 -0.57
N LEU A 74 -10.03 9.22 -0.04
CA LEU A 74 -10.62 8.09 0.67
C LEU A 74 -10.89 8.39 2.15
N GLY A 75 -10.44 9.55 2.67
CA GLY A 75 -10.57 9.92 4.08
C GLY A 75 -9.72 9.06 5.02
N VAL A 76 -8.60 8.51 4.54
CA VAL A 76 -7.73 7.64 5.33
C VAL A 76 -6.82 8.49 6.23
N ALA A 77 -6.95 8.30 7.54
CA ALA A 77 -6.11 8.97 8.53
C ALA A 77 -4.66 8.44 8.48
N THR A 78 -3.70 9.33 8.69
CA THR A 78 -2.27 8.98 8.71
C THR A 78 -1.60 9.52 9.97
N LYS A 79 -0.47 8.91 10.34
CA LYS A 79 0.29 9.25 11.54
C LYS A 79 1.74 9.49 11.16
N GLN A 80 2.33 10.54 11.73
CA GLN A 80 3.77 10.79 11.59
C GLN A 80 4.56 9.65 12.25
N SER A 81 5.58 9.18 11.54
CA SER A 81 6.52 8.16 12.02
C SER A 81 7.93 8.62 11.74
N GLU A 82 8.81 8.49 12.72
CA GLU A 82 10.24 8.63 12.48
C GLU A 82 10.77 7.33 11.87
N MET A 83 11.45 7.45 10.75
CA MET A 83 12.12 6.34 10.07
C MET A 83 13.50 6.84 9.66
N SER A 84 14.54 6.10 10.04
CA SER A 84 15.89 6.29 9.54
C SER A 84 16.22 5.19 8.54
N PHE A 85 17.06 5.52 7.57
CA PHE A 85 17.64 4.58 6.64
C PHE A 85 19.12 4.46 6.97
N SER A 86 19.65 3.23 6.95
CA SER A 86 21.07 2.98 7.06
C SER A 86 21.52 2.04 5.94
N TYR A 87 22.60 2.39 5.26
CA TYR A 87 23.20 1.57 4.22
C TYR A 87 24.69 1.39 4.48
N THR A 88 25.17 0.17 4.29
CA THR A 88 26.60 -0.15 4.37
C THR A 88 26.99 -1.00 3.17
N ASP A 89 28.01 -0.56 2.43
CA ASP A 89 28.64 -1.33 1.37
C ASP A 89 30.05 -1.74 1.77
N SER A 90 30.23 -3.03 2.03
CA SER A 90 31.53 -3.58 2.40
C SER A 90 32.59 -3.52 1.29
N LEU A 91 32.19 -3.38 0.01
CA LEU A 91 33.14 -3.34 -1.11
C LEU A 91 33.75 -1.95 -1.28
N THR A 92 32.96 -0.90 -1.09
CA THR A 92 33.40 0.49 -1.24
C THR A 92 33.72 1.16 0.08
N GLY A 93 33.28 0.60 1.21
CA GLY A 93 33.35 1.23 2.53
C GLY A 93 32.35 2.37 2.71
N LEU A 94 31.35 2.48 1.84
CA LEU A 94 30.33 3.53 1.91
C LEU A 94 29.34 3.25 3.04
N GLU A 95 29.11 4.27 3.88
CA GLU A 95 28.07 4.29 4.92
C GLU A 95 27.15 5.50 4.72
N TRP A 96 25.84 5.31 4.89
CA TRP A 96 24.80 6.34 4.78
C TRP A 96 23.68 6.11 5.80
#